data_AF-A0AA93HI19-F1
#
_entry.id   AF-A0AA93HI19-F1
#
_cell.length_a   1.000
_cell.length_b   1.000
_cell.length_c   1.000
_cell.angle_alpha   90.00
_cell.angle_beta   90.00
_cell.angle_gamma   90.00
#
_symmetry.space_group_name_H-M   'P 1'
#
loop_
_entity.id
_entity.type
_entity.pdbx_description
1 polymer ?
#
loop_
_entity_poly.entity_id
_entity_poly.type
_entity_poly.pdbx_seq_one_letter_code
_entity_poly.pdbx_strand_id
1 'polypeptide(L)'
;MNVLIQIIDYLLNVLWWVIFVQFVLSILIAFNVINTHSDFVRSVWRALNVITEPIYRPFRRILPDLGAIDLAPMAVLVTMGILQTIVLPALYRATLPYAI
;
A
#
# COMPACT_ATOMS: atom_id res chain seq x y z
N MET A 1 -11.01 -0.74 -24.49
CA MET A 1 -10.01 -1.49 -23.70
C MET A 1 -8.73 -0.65 -23.60
N ASN A 2 -8.68 0.30 -22.67
CA ASN A 2 -7.53 1.20 -22.56
C ASN A 2 -6.38 0.47 -21.84
N VAL A 3 -5.45 -0.10 -22.62
CA VAL A 3 -4.27 -0.85 -22.14
C VAL A 3 -3.50 -0.09 -21.06
N LEU A 4 -3.41 1.24 -21.17
CA LEU A 4 -2.79 2.09 -20.16
C LEU A 4 -3.45 1.97 -18.77
N ILE A 5 -4.79 1.97 -18.70
CA ILE A 5 -5.54 1.85 -17.45
C ILE A 5 -5.31 0.47 -16.82
N GLN A 6 -5.21 -0.58 -17.64
CA GLN A 6 -4.93 -1.94 -17.16
C GLN A 6 -3.52 -2.06 -16.59
N ILE A 7 -2.51 -1.50 -17.27
CA ILE A 7 -1.14 -1.50 -16.76
C ILE A 7 -1.09 -0.79 -15.40
N ILE A 8 -1.76 0.36 -15.27
CA ILE A 8 -1.84 1.10 -14.00
C ILE A 8 -2.52 0.25 -12.91
N ASP A 9 -3.63 -0.41 -13.23
CA ASP A 9 -4.35 -1.28 -12.29
C ASP A 9 -3.47 -2.44 -11.79
N TYR A 10 -2.76 -3.12 -12.70
CA TYR A 10 -1.81 -4.17 -12.35
C TYR A 10 -0.67 -3.66 -11.46
N LEU A 11 -0.08 -2.51 -11.77
CA LEU A 11 0.99 -1.92 -10.95
C LEU A 11 0.49 -1.53 -9.55
N LEU A 12 -0.71 -0.96 -9.46
CA LEU A 12 -1.33 -0.65 -8.18
C LEU A 12 -1.64 -1.91 -7.38
N ASN A 13 -2.04 -3.01 -8.03
CA ASN A 13 -2.28 -4.29 -7.37
C ASN A 13 -0.99 -4.88 -6.77
N VAL A 14 0.12 -4.85 -7.53
CA VAL A 14 1.43 -5.28 -7.02
C VAL A 14 1.85 -4.43 -5.82
N LEU A 15 1.70 -3.11 -5.91
CA LEU A 15 2.04 -2.19 -4.82
C LEU A 15 1.17 -2.45 -3.58
N TRP A 16 -0.13 -2.73 -3.77
CA TRP A 16 -1.06 -3.09 -2.70
C TRP A 16 -0.57 -4.33 -1.95
N TRP A 17 -0.16 -5.39 -2.66
CA TRP A 17 0.37 -6.61 -2.03
C TRP A 17 1.66 -6.36 -1.26
N VAL A 18 2.58 -5.55 -1.79
CA VAL A 18 3.82 -5.19 -1.07
C VAL A 18 3.51 -4.48 0.25
N ILE A 19 2.60 -3.51 0.23
CA ILE A 19 2.16 -2.76 1.41
C ILE A 19 1.43 -3.68 2.40
N PHE A 20 0.61 -4.61 1.88
CA PHE A 20 -0.09 -5.59 2.71
C PHE A 20 0.88 -6.51 3.44
N VAL A 21 1.90 -7.03 2.75
CA VAL A 21 2.95 -7.84 3.37
C VAL A 21 3.70 -7.03 4.43
N GLN A 22 4.04 -5.77 4.15
CA GLN A 22 4.70 -4.92 5.14
C GLN A 22 3.80 -4.65 6.36
N PHE A 23 2.50 -4.44 6.17
CA PHE A 23 1.54 -4.26 7.26
C PHE A 23 1.48 -5.50 8.16
N VAL A 24 1.34 -6.69 7.58
CA VAL A 24 1.36 -7.95 8.34
C VAL A 24 2.69 -8.12 9.07
N LEU A 25 3.81 -7.88 8.39
CA LEU A 25 5.14 -8.00 8.98
C LEU A 25 5.35 -6.99 10.13
N SER A 26 4.81 -5.77 10.01
CA SER A 26 4.80 -4.76 11.08
C SER A 26 4.09 -5.27 12.33
N ILE A 27 2.91 -5.89 12.16
CA ILE A 27 2.14 -6.47 13.27
C ILE A 27 2.91 -7.63 13.91
N LEU A 28 3.46 -8.53 13.09
CA LEU A 28 4.23 -9.68 13.59
C LEU A 28 5.47 -9.26 14.38
N ILE A 29 6.14 -8.18 13.97
CA ILE A 29 7.26 -7.59 14.72
C ILE A 29 6.76 -6.94 16.02
N ALA A 30 5.69 -6.15 15.95
CA ALA A 30 5.14 -5.45 17.12
C ALA A 30 4.70 -6.40 18.24
N PHE A 31 4.12 -7.55 17.87
CA PHE A 31 3.73 -8.61 18.80
C PHE A 31 4.85 -9.60 19.12
N ASN A 32 6.09 -9.32 18.72
CA ASN A 32 7.26 -10.17 18.97
C ASN A 32 7.12 -11.61 18.43
N VAL A 33 6.27 -11.82 17.42
CA VAL A 33 6.10 -13.11 16.74
C VAL A 33 7.29 -13.39 15.83
N ILE A 34 7.80 -12.35 15.17
CA ILE A 34 9.03 -12.40 14.36
C ILE A 34 10.13 -11.65 15.08
N ASN A 35 11.26 -12.33 15.26
CA ASN A 35 12.43 -11.73 15.87
C ASN A 35 13.25 -10.90 14.86
N THR A 36 13.31 -9.58 15.06
CA THR A 36 14.09 -8.64 14.25
C THR A 36 15.59 -8.69 14.49
N HIS A 37 16.07 -9.55 15.40
CA HIS A 37 17.49 -9.71 15.65
C HIS A 37 18.21 -10.36 14.45
N SER A 38 17.52 -11.17 13.64
CA SER A 38 18.07 -11.75 12.42
C SER A 38 18.38 -10.69 11.37
N ASP A 39 19.60 -10.73 10.80
CA ASP A 39 20.05 -9.81 9.75
C ASP A 39 19.16 -9.87 8.50
N PHE A 40 18.57 -11.03 8.22
CA PHE A 40 17.62 -11.20 7.12
C PHE A 40 16.34 -10.38 7.35
N VAL A 41 15.69 -10.56 8.50
CA VAL A 41 14.45 -9.82 8.82
C VAL A 41 14.70 -8.31 8.84
N ARG A 42 15.83 -7.90 9.43
CA ARG A 42 16.21 -6.49 9.54
C ARG A 42 16.49 -5.85 8.19
N SER A 43 17.14 -6.56 7.27
CA SER A 43 17.41 -6.05 5.91
C SER A 43 16.14 -5.96 5.07
N VAL A 44 15.26 -6.96 5.13
CA VAL A 44 13.93 -6.92 4.47
C VAL A 44 13.09 -5.76 5.02
N TRP A 45 13.02 -5.61 6.34
CA TRP A 45 12.28 -4.51 6.97
C TRP A 45 12.80 -3.14 6.55
N ARG A 46 14.12 -2.96 6.50
CA ARG A 46 14.74 -1.71 6.06
C ARG A 46 14.44 -1.43 4.59
N ALA A 47 14.55 -2.44 3.72
CA ALA A 47 14.26 -2.29 2.30
C ALA A 47 12.79 -1.88 2.07
N LEU A 48 11.85 -2.55 2.74
CA LEU A 48 10.42 -2.21 2.69
C LEU A 48 10.18 -0.77 3.14
N ASN A 49 10.72 -0.37 4.30
CA ASN A 49 10.57 0.98 4.81
C ASN A 49 11.11 2.04 3.85
N VAL A 50 12.30 1.84 3.25
CA VAL A 50 12.85 2.80 2.30
C VAL A 50 11.95 2.97 1.07
N ILE A 51 11.37 1.88 0.57
CA ILE A 51 10.48 1.91 -0.60
C ILE A 51 9.14 2.57 -0.26
N THR A 52 8.58 2.30 0.92
CA THR A 52 7.23 2.75 1.27
C THR A 52 7.17 4.07 2.04
N GLU A 53 8.27 4.53 2.63
CA GLU A 53 8.35 5.83 3.31
C GLU A 53 7.82 7.02 2.48
N PRO A 54 8.17 7.21 1.20
CA PRO A 54 7.62 8.32 0.42
C PRO A 54 6.10 8.25 0.27
N ILE A 55 5.53 7.04 0.26
CA ILE A 55 4.08 6.82 0.18
C ILE A 55 3.45 7.06 1.55
N TYR A 56 4.08 6.62 2.65
CA TYR A 56 3.52 6.70 4.01
C TYR A 56 3.65 8.08 4.65
N ARG A 57 4.71 8.82 4.33
CA ARG A 57 4.98 10.16 4.87
C ARG A 57 3.78 11.13 4.80
N PRO A 58 3.04 11.26 3.69
CA PRO A 58 1.85 12.10 3.65
C PRO A 58 0.73 11.59 4.57
N PHE A 59 0.54 10.28 4.70
CA PHE A 59 -0.48 9.71 5.58
C PHE A 59 -0.14 9.90 7.06
N ARG A 60 1.14 9.72 7.44
CA ARG A 60 1.62 9.94 8.83
C ARG A 60 1.48 11.38 9.30
N ARG A 61 1.36 12.36 8.38
CA ARG A 61 1.08 13.77 8.75
C ARG A 61 -0.38 14.00 9.13
N ILE A 62 -1.29 13.13 8.69
CA ILE A 62 -2.73 13.26 8.89
C ILE A 62 -3.20 12.35 10.03
N LEU A 63 -2.57 11.18 10.17
CA LEU A 63 -2.93 10.19 11.17
C LEU A 63 -2.34 10.55 12.55
N PRO A 64 -3.06 10.30 13.64
CA PRO A 64 -2.53 10.40 14.99
C PRO A 64 -1.45 9.33 15.22
N ASP A 65 -0.43 9.67 16.01
CA ASP A 65 0.64 8.75 16.37
C ASP A 65 0.13 7.74 17.42
N LEU A 66 0.00 6.46 17.04
CA LEU A 66 -0.48 5.39 17.92
C LEU A 66 0.65 4.69 18.70
N GLY A 67 1.88 5.22 18.65
CA GLY A 67 3.02 4.68 19.38
C GLY A 67 3.52 3.37 18.77
N ALA A 68 3.08 2.22 19.29
CA ALA A 68 3.65 0.92 18.94
C ALA A 68 3.22 0.37 17.55
N ILE A 69 2.15 0.90 16.97
CA ILE A 69 1.57 0.41 15.71
C ILE A 69 1.56 1.54 14.70
N ASP A 70 2.21 1.32 13.54
CA ASP A 70 2.12 2.22 12.41
C ASP A 70 0.79 2.01 11.67
N LEU A 71 -0.09 3.02 11.71
CA LEU A 71 -1.35 3.02 10.98
C LEU A 71 -1.22 3.37 9.50
N ALA A 72 -0.08 3.96 9.09
CA ALA A 72 0.08 4.43 7.72
C ALA A 72 -0.12 3.33 6.67
N PRO A 73 0.42 2.11 6.83
CA PRO A 73 0.20 1.03 5.86
C PRO A 73 -1.29 0.72 5.67
N MET A 74 -2.06 0.68 6.77
CA MET A 74 -3.50 0.41 6.72
C MET A 74 -4.25 1.52 5.97
N ALA A 75 -3.97 2.79 6.26
CA ALA A 75 -4.60 3.91 5.57
C ALA A 75 -4.27 3.92 4.07
N VAL A 76 -3.05 3.55 3.70
CA VAL A 76 -2.62 3.47 2.30
C VAL A 76 -3.34 2.33 1.58
N LEU A 77 -3.49 1.15 2.20
CA LEU A 77 -4.23 0.02 1.63
C LEU A 77 -5.69 0.37 1.35
N VAL A 78 -6.34 1.06 2.29
CA VAL A 78 -7.72 1.53 2.13
C VAL A 78 -7.81 2.52 0.97
N THR A 79 -6.89 3.48 0.91
CA THR A 79 -6.86 4.49 -0.15
C THR A 79 -6.64 3.85 -1.53
N MET A 80 -5.71 2.89 -1.64
CA MET A 80 -5.49 2.14 -2.87
C MET A 80 -6.71 1.29 -3.27
N GLY A 81 -7.39 0.66 -2.31
CA GLY A 81 -8.63 -0.09 -2.58
C GLY A 81 -9.74 0.79 -3.16
N ILE A 82 -9.89 2.02 -2.63
CA ILE A 82 -10.82 3.03 -3.16
C ILE A 82 -10.43 3.43 -4.59
N LEU A 83 -9.14 3.67 -4.84
CA LEU A 83 -8.65 4.02 -6.17
C LEU A 83 -8.96 2.92 -7.18
N GLN A 84 -8.72 1.65 -6.83
CA GLN A 84 -8.94 0.51 -7.74
C GLN A 84 -10.43 0.18 -7.95
N THR A 85 -11.26 0.31 -6.92
CA THR A 85 -12.65 -0.16 -6.98
C THR A 85 -13.62 0.93 -7.45
N ILE A 86 -13.31 2.20 -7.17
CA ILE A 86 -14.21 3.32 -7.45
C ILE A 86 -13.62 4.20 -8.56
N VAL A 87 -12.38 4.65 -8.42
CA VAL A 87 -11.81 5.69 -9.28
C VAL A 87 -11.42 5.14 -10.65
N LEU A 88 -10.63 4.06 -10.72
CA LEU A 88 -10.21 3.48 -12.00
C LEU A 88 -11.38 3.02 -12.87
N PRO A 89 -12.43 2.36 -12.35
CA PRO A 89 -13.59 1.98 -13.15
C PRO A 89 -14.38 3.21 -13.62
N ALA A 90 -14.50 4.25 -12.78
CA ALA A 90 -15.15 5.50 -13.18
C ALA A 90 -14.38 6.20 -14.31
N LEU A 91 -13.05 6.25 -14.23
CA LEU A 91 -12.19 6.80 -15.30
C LEU A 91 -12.29 5.98 -16.57
N TYR A 92 -12.29 4.65 -16.47
CA TYR A 92 -12.47 3.77 -17.62
C TYR A 92 -13.80 4.06 -18.35
N ARG A 93 -14.91 4.18 -17.61
CA ARG A 93 -16.22 4.56 -18.17
C ARG A 93 -16.20 5.95 -18.80
N ALA A 94 -15.62 6.94 -18.13
CA ALA A 94 -15.54 8.32 -18.62
C ALA A 94 -14.67 8.46 -19.89
N THR A 95 -13.64 7.63 -20.06
CA THR A 95 -12.81 7.56 -21.28
C THR A 95 -13.45 6.75 -22.40
N LEU A 96 -14.56 6.05 -22.14
CA LEU A 96 -15.39 5.38 -23.13
C LEU A 96 -16.77 6.05 -23.27
N PRO A 97 -16.87 7.38 -23.46
CA PRO A 97 -18.16 8.07 -23.53
C PRO A 97 -18.99 7.73 -24.78
N TYR A 98 -18.48 6.86 -25.67
CA TYR A 98 -19.11 6.48 -26.93
C TYR A 98 -19.65 5.04 -26.95
N ALA A 99 -19.57 4.28 -25.86
CA ALA A 99 -20.15 2.94 -25.77
C ALA A 99 -21.58 3.02 -25.22
N ILE A 100 -22.52 3.31 -26.12
CA ILE A 100 -23.95 2.98 -25.99
C ILE A 100 -24.09 1.49 -26.34
#